data_AF-A0A3N5Z414-F1
#
_entry.id   AF-A0A3N5Z414-F1
#
_cell.length_a   1.000
_cell.length_b   1.000
_cell.length_c   1.000
_cell.angle_alpha   90.00
_cell.angle_beta   90.00
_cell.angle_gamma   90.00
#
_symmetry.space_group_name_H-M   'P 1'
#
loop_
_entity.id
_entity.type
_entity.pdbx_description
1 polymer ?
#
loop_
_entity_poly.entity_id
_entity_poly.type
_entity_poly.pdbx_seq_one_letter_code
_entity_poly.pdbx_strand_id
1 'polypeptide(L)'
;MKFDQYYISEDIKKNLAGLGFKKPTDIQFKSIPSILKGEDVLAIAQTGTGKTLAFAIPVINRIHSFKTSKRTSGIKCLVMVPTRELAMQI
;
A
#
# COMPACT_ATOMS: atom_id res chain seq x y z
N MET A 1 -1.55 10.68 12.96
CA MET A 1 -1.99 9.27 12.98
C MET A 1 -0.77 8.36 12.83
N LYS A 2 -0.73 7.18 13.46
CA LYS A 2 0.33 6.16 13.27
C LYS A 2 -0.18 5.05 12.35
N PHE A 3 0.71 4.27 11.73
CA PHE A 3 0.32 3.12 10.90
C PHE A 3 -0.51 2.09 11.68
N ASP A 4 -0.23 1.90 12.97
CA ASP A 4 -0.94 0.95 13.84
C ASP A 4 -2.44 1.24 13.98
N GLN A 5 -2.86 2.46 13.66
CA GLN A 5 -4.26 2.90 13.73
C GLN A 5 -5.05 2.55 12.46
N TYR A 6 -4.41 2.08 11.39
CA TYR A 6 -5.11 1.59 10.20
C TYR A 6 -5.65 0.18 10.42
N TYR A 7 -6.79 -0.10 9.78
CA TYR A 7 -7.39 -1.43 9.75
C TYR A 7 -6.71 -2.31 8.69
N ILE A 8 -5.47 -2.66 8.96
CA ILE A 8 -4.62 -3.56 8.16
C ILE A 8 -4.10 -4.71 9.02
N SER A 9 -3.62 -5.79 8.41
CA SER A 9 -3.17 -6.97 9.15
C SER A 9 -2.00 -6.67 10.11
N GLU A 10 -1.96 -7.40 11.23
CA GLU A 10 -0.90 -7.24 12.24
C GLU A 10 0.49 -7.57 11.68
N ASP A 11 0.60 -8.51 10.75
CA ASP A 11 1.86 -8.83 10.09
C ASP A 11 2.39 -7.65 9.27
N ILE A 12 1.50 -6.91 8.59
CA ILE A 12 1.89 -5.71 7.86
C ILE A 12 2.35 -4.61 8.83
N LYS A 13 1.64 -4.40 9.95
CA LYS A 13 2.04 -3.41 10.97
C LYS A 13 3.41 -3.73 11.55
N LYS A 14 3.67 -5.00 11.91
CA LYS A 14 4.98 -5.46 12.40
C LYS A 14 6.09 -5.21 11.38
N ASN A 15 5.86 -5.53 10.11
CA ASN A 15 6.83 -5.30 9.04
C ASN A 15 7.11 -3.81 8.83
N LEU A 16 6.08 -2.96 8.85
CA LEU A 16 6.25 -1.51 8.76
C LEU A 16 7.10 -0.97 9.92
N ALA A 17 6.82 -1.41 11.15
CA ALA A 17 7.59 -1.03 12.32
C ALA A 17 9.05 -1.52 12.24
N GLY A 18 9.27 -2.77 11.81
CA GLY A 18 10.60 -3.36 11.62
C GLY A 18 11.45 -2.66 10.56
N LEU A 19 10.81 -2.12 9.52
CA LEU A 19 11.44 -1.28 8.50
C LEU A 19 11.63 0.18 8.95
N GLY A 20 11.20 0.54 10.17
CA GLY A 20 11.36 1.88 10.73
C GLY A 20 10.30 2.90 10.29
N PHE A 21 9.20 2.47 9.65
CA PHE A 21 8.10 3.35 9.27
C PHE A 21 7.24 3.70 10.50
N LYS A 22 7.48 4.88 11.08
CA LYS A 22 6.81 5.32 12.32
C LYS A 22 5.45 5.99 12.09
N LYS A 23 5.35 6.83 11.06
CA LYS A 23 4.15 7.62 10.75
C LYS A 23 3.98 7.71 9.22
N PRO A 24 2.73 7.71 8.73
CA PRO A 24 2.47 7.97 7.32
C PRO A 24 2.87 9.40 6.95
N THR A 25 3.32 9.58 5.71
CA THR A 25 3.44 10.91 5.09
C THR A 25 2.06 11.49 4.77
N ASP A 26 1.97 12.78 4.45
CA ASP A 26 0.68 13.43 4.16
C ASP A 26 -0.09 12.75 3.03
N ILE A 27 0.59 12.34 1.95
CA ILE A 27 -0.07 11.66 0.84
C ILE A 27 -0.59 10.28 1.25
N GLN A 28 0.18 9.54 2.05
CA GLN A 28 -0.22 8.23 2.60
C GLN A 28 -1.41 8.37 3.55
N PHE A 29 -1.38 9.37 4.44
CA PHE A 29 -2.47 9.64 5.38
C PHE A 29 -3.78 9.98 4.65
N LYS A 30 -3.70 10.76 3.57
CA LYS A 30 -4.87 11.15 2.77
C LYS A 30 -5.40 10.00 1.91
N SER A 31 -4.53 9.15 1.36
CA SER A 31 -4.95 8.13 0.37
C SER A 31 -5.25 6.76 0.96
N ILE A 32 -4.49 6.29 1.96
CA ILE A 32 -4.60 4.91 2.48
C ILE A 32 -6.03 4.58 2.93
N PRO A 33 -6.74 5.43 3.71
CA PRO A 33 -8.10 5.11 4.15
C PRO A 33 -9.09 4.91 3.01
N SER A 34 -9.05 5.74 1.97
CA SER A 34 -9.91 5.61 0.79
C SER A 34 -9.62 4.34 -0.01
N ILE A 35 -8.35 4.02 -0.22
CA ILE A 35 -7.97 2.79 -0.94
C ILE A 35 -8.37 1.54 -0.14
N LEU A 36 -8.25 1.56 1.20
CA LEU A 36 -8.73 0.46 2.06
C LEU A 36 -10.24 0.25 1.96
N LYS A 37 -11.02 1.32 1.77
CA LYS A 37 -12.47 1.24 1.52
C LYS A 37 -12.82 0.73 0.12
N GLY A 38 -11.83 0.58 -0.76
CA GLY A 38 -12.03 0.17 -2.15
C GLY A 38 -12.51 1.30 -3.06
N GLU A 39 -12.30 2.55 -2.65
CA GLU A 39 -12.58 3.74 -3.47
C GLU A 39 -11.48 3.95 -4.52
N ASP A 40 -11.85 4.49 -5.69
CA ASP A 40 -10.88 4.95 -6.68
C ASP A 40 -10.23 6.26 -6.23
N VAL A 41 -8.91 6.35 -6.33
CA VAL A 41 -8.14 7.48 -5.81
C VAL A 41 -7.21 8.06 -6.87
N LEU A 42 -7.32 9.36 -7.11
CA LEU A 42 -6.32 10.15 -7.81
C LEU A 42 -5.42 10.87 -6.79
N ALA A 43 -4.16 10.47 -6.71
CA ALA A 43 -3.19 11.03 -5.77
C ALA A 43 -2.12 11.85 -6.50
N ILE A 44 -2.04 13.14 -6.20
CA ILE A 44 -1.03 14.06 -6.76
C ILE A 44 -0.12 14.52 -5.64
N ALA A 45 1.17 14.22 -5.75
CA ALA A 45 2.20 14.68 -4.84
C ALA A 45 3.58 14.67 -5.53
N GLN A 46 4.53 15.44 -5.00
CA GLN A 46 5.91 15.46 -5.51
C GLN A 46 6.59 14.08 -5.41
N THR A 47 7.58 13.81 -6.24
CA THR A 47 8.44 12.61 -6.14
C THR A 47 9.13 12.55 -4.77
N GLY A 48 9.35 11.34 -4.24
CA GLY A 48 9.98 11.15 -2.93
C GLY A 48 9.04 11.31 -1.71
N THR A 49 7.77 11.67 -1.91
CA THR A 49 6.79 11.86 -0.81
C THR A 49 6.17 10.57 -0.27
N GLY A 50 6.61 9.40 -0.74
CA GLY A 50 6.11 8.11 -0.29
C GLY A 50 4.84 7.61 -0.98
N LYS A 51 4.55 8.08 -2.20
CA LYS A 51 3.40 7.62 -3.02
C LYS A 51 3.37 6.11 -3.24
N THR A 52 4.53 5.45 -3.34
CA THR A 52 4.61 4.00 -3.54
C THR A 52 3.95 3.24 -2.38
N LEU A 53 4.31 3.54 -1.14
CA LEU A 53 3.67 2.93 0.04
C LEU A 53 2.20 3.35 0.19
N ALA A 54 1.84 4.53 -0.33
CA ALA A 54 0.49 5.05 -0.27
C ALA A 54 -0.53 4.14 -0.98
N PHE A 55 -0.14 3.50 -2.09
CA PHE A 55 -0.95 2.46 -2.74
C PHE A 55 -0.55 1.03 -2.34
N ALA A 56 0.75 0.77 -2.10
CA ALA A 56 1.22 -0.59 -1.85
C ALA A 56 0.69 -1.19 -0.55
N ILE A 57 0.66 -0.41 0.55
CA ILE A 57 0.16 -0.88 1.85
C ILE A 57 -1.28 -1.42 1.76
N PRO A 58 -2.27 -0.63 1.27
CA PRO A 58 -3.65 -1.11 1.19
C PRO A 58 -3.84 -2.24 0.17
N VAL A 59 -3.09 -2.24 -0.94
CA VAL A 59 -3.13 -3.34 -1.93
C VAL A 59 -2.59 -4.64 -1.34
N ILE A 60 -1.43 -4.61 -0.68
CA ILE A 60 -0.84 -5.79 -0.03
C ILE A 60 -1.77 -6.30 1.06
N ASN A 61 -2.37 -5.41 1.86
CA ASN A 61 -3.37 -5.80 2.87
C ASN A 61 -4.54 -6.55 2.23
N ARG A 62 -5.09 -6.02 1.13
CA ARG A 62 -6.19 -6.66 0.41
C ARG A 62 -5.81 -8.05 -0.12
N ILE A 63 -4.63 -8.18 -0.74
CA ILE A 63 -4.12 -9.47 -1.22
C ILE A 63 -3.90 -10.45 -0.06
N HIS A 64 -3.35 -9.97 1.06
CA HIS A 64 -3.12 -10.76 2.26
C HIS A 64 -4.42 -11.32 2.83
N SER A 65 -5.47 -10.49 2.92
CA SER A 65 -6.79 -10.90 3.41
C SER A 65 -7.48 -11.93 2.50
N PHE A 66 -7.21 -11.90 1.18
CA PHE A 66 -7.81 -12.84 0.21
C PHE A 66 -7.12 -14.21 0.12
N LYS A 67 -6.02 -14.46 0.85
CA LYS A 67 -5.36 -15.78 0.91
C LYS A 67 -6.28 -16.90 1.41
N THR A 68 -7.42 -16.56 2.02
CA THR A 68 -8.46 -17.50 2.46
C THR A 68 -9.43 -17.91 1.33
N SER A 69 -9.38 -17.28 0.16
CA SER A 69 -10.23 -17.65 -0.98
C SER A 69 -9.70 -18.88 -1.71
N LYS A 70 -10.60 -19.72 -2.24
CA LYS A 70 -10.31 -21.00 -2.93
C LYS A 70 -9.30 -20.89 -4.10
N ARG A 71 -9.04 -19.67 -4.60
CA ARG A 71 -8.11 -19.41 -5.70
C ARG A 71 -6.77 -18.87 -5.18
N THR A 72 -5.90 -19.82 -4.84
CA THR A 72 -4.55 -19.59 -4.30
C THR A 72 -3.56 -19.02 -5.33
N SER A 73 -3.90 -19.04 -6.63
CA SER A 73 -3.01 -18.62 -7.72
C SER A 73 -3.63 -17.58 -8.66
N GLY A 74 -2.76 -16.82 -9.33
CA GLY A 74 -3.11 -15.80 -10.34
C GLY A 74 -2.76 -14.36 -9.93
N ILE A 75 -2.67 -13.47 -10.92
CA ILE A 75 -2.35 -12.04 -10.74
C ILE A 75 -3.50 -11.36 -9.96
N LYS A 76 -3.17 -10.65 -8.89
CA LYS A 76 -4.15 -9.93 -8.04
C LYS A 76 -4.08 -8.40 -8.15
N CYS A 77 -2.99 -7.87 -8.67
CA CYS A 77 -2.75 -6.44 -8.86
C CYS A 77 -1.82 -6.23 -10.07
N LEU A 78 -2.06 -5.18 -10.84
CA LEU A 78 -1.20 -4.70 -11.90
C LEU A 78 -0.77 -3.27 -11.55
N VAL A 79 0.54 -3.04 -11.51
CA VAL A 79 1.14 -1.70 -11.36
C VAL A 79 1.76 -1.33 -12.69
N MET A 80 1.35 -0.20 -13.25
CA MET A 80 1.91 0.31 -14.51
C MET A 80 2.82 1.49 -14.22
N VAL A 81 4.00 1.48 -14.85
CA VAL A 81 5.01 2.54 -14.74
C VAL A 81 5.55 2.88 -16.12
N PRO A 82 5.97 4.14 -16.34
CA PRO A 82 6.40 4.60 -17.66
C PRO A 82 7.77 4.07 -18.11
N THR A 83 8.66 3.67 -17.19
CA THR A 83 10.03 3.25 -17.54
C THR A 83 10.44 1.97 -16.82
N ARG A 84 11.41 1.27 -17.41
CA ARG A 84 11.97 0.02 -16.87
C ARG A 84 12.73 0.26 -15.57
N GLU A 85 13.45 1.37 -15.47
CA GLU A 85 14.23 1.73 -14.29
C GLU A 85 13.31 1.95 -13.10
N LEU A 86 12.14 2.58 -13.32
CA LEU A 86 11.16 2.77 -12.27
C LEU A 86 10.48 1.44 -11.88
N ALA A 87 10.23 0.55 -12.84
CA ALA A 87 9.72 -0.79 -12.56
C ALA A 87 10.67 -1.61 -11.68
N MET A 88 11.98 -1.42 -11.81
CA MET A 88 12.98 -2.11 -10.97
C MET A 88 13.07 -1.53 -9.55
N GLN A 89 12.69 -0.26 -9.37
CA GLN A 89 12.74 0.43 -8.08
C GLN A 89 11.51 0.18 -7.19
N ILE A 90 10.35 -0.07 -7.80
CA ILE A 90 9.07 -0.30 -7.12
C ILE A 90 8.91 -1.78 -6.80
#